data_AF-A0A9J6D2L8-F1
#
_entry.id   AF-A0A9J6D2L8-F1
#
_cell.length_a   1.000
_cell.length_b   1.000
_cell.length_c   1.000
_cell.angle_alpha   90.00
_cell.angle_beta   90.00
_cell.angle_gamma   90.00
#
_symmetry.space_group_name_H-M   'P 1'
#
loop_
_entity.id
_entity.type
_entity.pdbx_description
1 polymer ?
#
loop_
_entity_poly.entity_id
_entity_poly.type
_entity_poly.pdbx_seq_one_letter_code
_entity_poly.pdbx_strand_id
1 'polypeptide(L)'
;MIRRVSNRNLGLKEDDIVRLERTFVVSRVTCGAPYLQLTKANRDTLNTMLRKATKQALGVPIYSSTLSMLDMGAHNNSGGAYQTHLSNQRIRLSHTKHGRAVLRKIGWQIEPVPVKAALPEDWKTTIQTKPLPRNMTQGKDDERRTTRAKTMARKMEENPRVMYADASL
;
A
#
# COMPACT_ATOMS: atom_id res chain seq x y z
N MET A 1 -20.58 7.00 -8.68
CA MET A 1 -20.74 5.77 -7.88
C MET A 1 -20.75 6.10 -6.40
N ILE A 2 -19.67 6.65 -5.83
CA ILE A 2 -19.56 7.04 -4.40
C ILE A 2 -20.79 7.79 -3.87
N ARG A 3 -21.20 8.88 -4.54
CA ARG A 3 -22.41 9.65 -4.17
C ARG A 3 -23.71 8.83 -4.11
N ARG A 4 -23.83 7.75 -4.89
CA ARG A 4 -25.02 6.87 -4.88
C ARG A 4 -25.04 5.91 -3.68
N VAL A 5 -23.87 5.55 -3.14
CA VAL A 5 -23.74 4.59 -2.03
C VAL A 5 -23.60 5.27 -0.66
N SER A 6 -23.33 6.59 -0.67
CA SER A 6 -23.08 7.45 0.51
C SER A 6 -24.35 8.04 1.15
N ASN A 7 -25.53 7.46 0.96
CA ASN A 7 -26.79 8.12 1.32
C ASN A 7 -26.90 8.42 2.84
N ARG A 8 -27.37 9.61 3.22
CA ARG A 8 -27.28 10.15 4.59
C ARG A 8 -28.02 9.32 5.66
N ASN A 9 -29.02 8.53 5.26
CA ASN A 9 -29.91 7.84 6.20
C ASN A 9 -29.78 6.30 6.19
N LEU A 10 -29.19 5.69 5.15
CA LEU A 10 -29.09 4.23 4.96
C LEU A 10 -27.82 3.80 4.15
N GLY A 11 -26.83 4.69 4.03
CA GLY A 11 -25.62 4.47 3.22
C GLY A 11 -24.44 3.88 3.99
N LEU A 12 -23.34 3.64 3.27
CA LEU A 12 -22.05 3.24 3.86
C LEU A 12 -21.53 4.32 4.83
N LYS A 13 -20.85 3.90 5.90
CA LYS A 13 -20.16 4.81 6.83
C LYS A 13 -18.99 5.49 6.13
N GLU A 14 -18.56 6.64 6.66
CA GLU A 14 -17.45 7.43 6.10
C GLU A 14 -16.19 6.58 5.88
N ASP A 15 -15.78 5.80 6.88
CA ASP A 15 -14.62 4.91 6.79
C ASP A 15 -14.71 3.90 5.64
N ASP A 16 -15.90 3.32 5.45
CA ASP A 16 -16.16 2.36 4.37
C ASP A 16 -16.12 3.05 3.01
N ILE A 17 -16.62 4.29 2.92
CA ILE A 17 -16.59 5.08 1.69
C ILE A 17 -15.16 5.48 1.33
N VAL A 18 -14.37 5.93 2.32
CA VAL A 18 -12.95 6.25 2.14
C VAL A 18 -12.18 5.01 1.70
N ARG A 19 -12.46 3.85 2.31
CA ARG A 19 -11.86 2.59 1.89
C ARG A 19 -12.26 2.21 0.47
N LEU A 20 -13.51 2.42 0.08
CA LEU A 20 -14.00 2.16 -1.27
C LEU A 20 -13.34 3.09 -2.30
N GLU A 21 -13.20 4.38 -1.99
CA GLU A 21 -12.52 5.37 -2.82
C GLU A 21 -11.06 4.97 -3.08
N ARG A 22 -10.33 4.62 -2.01
CA ARG A 22 -8.94 4.14 -2.12
C ARG A 22 -8.84 2.86 -2.95
N THR A 23 -9.72 1.90 -2.68
CA THR A 23 -9.65 0.57 -3.32
C THR A 23 -10.02 0.61 -4.80
N PHE A 24 -11.00 1.43 -5.19
CA PHE A 24 -11.47 1.48 -6.58
C PHE A 24 -10.89 2.64 -7.38
N VAL A 25 -10.95 3.86 -6.85
CA VAL A 25 -10.56 5.06 -7.59
C VAL A 25 -9.05 5.19 -7.61
N VAL A 26 -8.43 5.25 -6.41
CA VAL A 26 -6.97 5.44 -6.30
C VAL A 26 -6.22 4.27 -6.95
N SER A 27 -6.64 3.03 -6.70
CA SER A 27 -6.02 1.84 -7.30
C SER A 27 -6.06 1.87 -8.84
N ARG A 28 -7.21 2.17 -9.45
CA ARG A 28 -7.35 2.22 -10.92
C ARG A 28 -6.50 3.32 -11.53
N VAL A 29 -6.53 4.51 -10.92
CA VAL A 29 -5.73 5.65 -11.39
C VAL A 29 -4.24 5.33 -11.26
N THR A 30 -3.80 4.83 -10.11
CA THR A 30 -2.38 4.53 -9.83
C THR A 30 -1.82 3.41 -10.70
N CYS A 31 -2.60 2.35 -10.94
CA CYS A 31 -2.14 1.22 -11.75
C CYS A 31 -2.29 1.45 -13.26
N GLY A 32 -3.32 2.19 -13.70
CA GLY A 32 -3.63 2.34 -15.13
C GLY A 32 -3.01 3.58 -15.77
N ALA A 33 -3.15 4.74 -15.11
CA ALA A 33 -2.78 6.02 -15.70
C ALA A 33 -1.29 6.21 -16.03
N PRO A 34 -0.31 5.63 -15.29
CA PRO A 34 1.11 5.82 -15.60
C PRO A 34 1.54 5.29 -16.97
N TYR A 35 0.79 4.34 -17.52
CA TYR A 35 1.12 3.69 -18.79
C TYR A 35 0.43 4.35 -19.99
N LEU A 36 -0.43 5.34 -19.74
CA LEU A 36 -1.12 6.09 -20.78
C LEU A 36 -0.31 7.35 -21.14
N GLN A 37 -0.26 7.68 -22.43
CA GLN A 37 0.29 8.95 -22.90
C GLN A 37 -0.69 10.10 -22.61
N LEU A 38 -0.69 10.56 -21.37
CA LEU A 38 -1.57 11.63 -20.92
C LEU A 38 -0.95 13.01 -21.18
N THR A 39 -1.68 13.86 -21.88
CA THR A 39 -1.38 15.29 -21.98
C THR A 39 -1.50 15.95 -20.60
N LYS A 40 -0.88 17.14 -20.43
CA LYS A 40 -1.00 17.92 -19.18
C LYS A 40 -2.46 18.17 -18.80
N ALA A 41 -3.29 18.55 -19.76
CA ALA A 41 -4.72 18.77 -19.55
C ALA A 41 -5.46 17.50 -19.04
N ASN A 42 -5.14 16.32 -19.59
CA ASN A 42 -5.74 15.07 -19.14
C ASN A 42 -5.29 14.70 -17.71
N ARG A 43 -4.02 14.98 -17.37
CA ARG A 43 -3.51 14.79 -16.00
C ARG A 43 -4.19 15.72 -15.00
N ASP A 44 -4.39 16.98 -15.35
CA ASP A 44 -5.07 17.96 -14.51
C ASP A 44 -6.55 17.61 -14.31
N THR A 45 -7.18 17.09 -15.37
CA THR A 45 -8.55 16.56 -15.31
C THR A 45 -8.65 15.36 -14.36
N LEU A 46 -7.72 14.40 -14.46
CA LEU A 46 -7.65 13.24 -13.55
C LEU A 46 -7.42 13.66 -12.10
N ASN A 47 -6.49 14.59 -11.87
CA ASN A 47 -6.27 15.16 -10.53
C ASN A 47 -7.54 15.82 -9.98
N THR A 48 -8.26 16.55 -10.82
CA THR A 48 -9.53 17.18 -10.42
C THR A 48 -10.60 16.14 -10.07
N MET A 49 -10.71 15.07 -10.86
CA MET A 49 -11.64 13.95 -10.59
C MET A 49 -11.28 13.24 -9.28
N LEU A 50 -9.99 13.00 -9.03
CA LEU A 50 -9.51 12.36 -7.82
C LEU A 50 -9.84 13.21 -6.58
N ARG A 51 -9.51 14.51 -6.61
CA ARG A 51 -9.86 15.45 -5.52
C ARG A 51 -11.37 15.51 -5.26
N LYS A 52 -12.20 15.50 -6.31
CA LYS A 52 -13.66 15.45 -6.17
C LYS A 52 -14.12 14.15 -5.51
N ALA A 53 -13.54 13.01 -5.88
CA ALA A 53 -13.86 11.72 -5.28
C ALA A 53 -13.47 11.68 -3.79
N THR A 54 -12.27 12.18 -3.44
CA THR A 54 -11.79 12.24 -2.06
C THR A 54 -12.65 13.17 -1.20
N LYS A 55 -12.99 14.37 -1.69
CA LYS A 55 -13.92 15.28 -0.99
C LYS A 55 -15.29 14.65 -0.76
N GLN A 56 -15.82 13.94 -1.75
CA GLN A 56 -17.07 13.19 -1.60
C GLN A 56 -16.95 12.07 -0.57
N ALA A 57 -15.82 11.37 -0.52
CA ALA A 57 -15.60 10.29 0.44
C ALA A 57 -15.50 10.81 1.88
N LEU A 58 -14.90 11.98 2.08
CA LEU A 58 -14.79 12.68 3.37
C LEU A 58 -16.07 13.47 3.76
N GLY A 59 -17.13 13.40 2.95
CA GLY A 59 -18.37 14.16 3.21
C GLY A 59 -18.24 15.69 3.09
N VAL A 60 -17.12 16.20 2.59
CA VAL A 60 -16.85 17.65 2.48
C VAL A 60 -17.46 18.21 1.19
N PRO A 61 -18.00 19.45 1.19
CA PRO A 61 -18.48 20.07 -0.03
C PRO A 61 -17.42 20.11 -1.14
N ILE A 62 -17.84 19.85 -2.39
CA ILE A 62 -16.91 19.76 -3.54
C ILE A 62 -16.12 21.08 -3.75
N TYR A 63 -16.75 22.21 -3.42
CA TYR A 63 -16.19 23.55 -3.53
C TYR A 63 -15.25 23.94 -2.39
N SER A 64 -14.98 23.05 -1.43
CA SER A 64 -14.03 23.32 -0.34
C SER A 64 -12.61 23.62 -0.85
N SER A 65 -11.83 24.35 -0.05
CA SER A 65 -10.45 24.69 -0.41
C SER A 65 -9.62 23.43 -0.65
N THR A 66 -8.91 23.39 -1.79
CA THR A 66 -7.98 22.29 -2.08
C THR A 66 -6.72 22.39 -1.21
N LEU A 67 -6.31 23.60 -0.84
CA LEU A 67 -5.14 23.82 0.03
C LEU A 67 -5.40 23.25 1.42
N SER A 68 -6.53 23.58 2.03
CA SER A 68 -6.91 23.05 3.35
C SER A 68 -7.04 21.51 3.34
N MET A 69 -7.50 20.93 2.23
CA MET A 69 -7.53 19.47 2.07
C MET A 69 -6.12 18.86 2.00
N LEU A 70 -5.17 19.52 1.34
CA LEU A 70 -3.78 19.07 1.27
C LEU A 70 -3.08 19.22 2.63
N ASP A 71 -3.36 20.29 3.38
CA ASP A 71 -2.78 20.53 4.71
C ASP A 71 -3.24 19.48 5.74
N MET A 72 -4.43 18.90 5.56
CA MET A 72 -4.90 17.76 6.37
C MET A 72 -4.21 16.42 6.00
N GLY A 73 -3.23 16.43 5.09
CA GLY A 73 -2.49 15.24 4.69
C GLY A 73 -3.21 14.36 3.66
N ALA A 74 -4.34 14.80 3.10
CA ALA A 74 -5.01 14.10 2.00
C ALA A 74 -4.28 14.36 0.66
N HIS A 75 -3.03 13.91 0.58
CA HIS A 75 -2.16 14.07 -0.58
C HIS A 75 -2.51 13.11 -1.72
N ASN A 76 -3.70 13.27 -2.29
CA ASN A 76 -4.08 12.60 -3.53
C ASN A 76 -3.57 13.40 -4.75
N ASN A 77 -2.25 13.64 -4.82
CA ASN A 77 -1.62 14.07 -6.06
C ASN A 77 -1.24 12.83 -6.86
N SER A 78 -1.87 12.66 -8.02
CA SER A 78 -1.63 11.48 -8.85
C SER A 78 -0.16 11.37 -9.30
N GLY A 79 0.57 12.49 -9.41
CA GLY A 79 1.98 12.51 -9.81
C GLY A 79 2.90 11.73 -8.87
N GLY A 80 2.76 11.90 -7.56
CA GLY A 80 3.57 11.18 -6.56
C GLY A 80 3.25 9.68 -6.56
N ALA A 81 1.96 9.34 -6.61
CA ALA A 81 1.51 7.94 -6.68
C ALA A 81 2.02 7.23 -7.94
N TYR A 82 2.05 7.92 -9.09
CA TYR A 82 2.57 7.35 -10.35
C TYR A 82 4.05 7.04 -10.25
N GLN A 83 4.84 7.98 -9.75
CA GLN A 83 6.29 7.80 -9.64
C GLN A 83 6.63 6.66 -8.68
N THR A 84 5.95 6.59 -7.53
CA THR A 84 6.09 5.49 -6.57
C THR A 84 5.69 4.15 -7.20
N HIS A 85 4.56 4.09 -7.91
CA HIS A 85 4.11 2.86 -8.57
C HIS A 85 5.11 2.39 -9.64
N LEU A 86 5.58 3.29 -10.51
CA LEU A 86 6.57 2.97 -11.54
C LEU A 86 7.91 2.53 -10.95
N SER A 87 8.35 3.17 -9.86
CA SER A 87 9.56 2.78 -9.14
C SER A 87 9.45 1.36 -8.59
N ASN A 88 8.35 1.05 -7.88
CA ASN A 88 8.10 -0.29 -7.34
C ASN A 88 8.02 -1.34 -8.45
N GLN A 89 7.40 -1.01 -9.59
CA GLN A 89 7.33 -1.90 -10.73
C GLN A 89 8.70 -2.17 -11.34
N ARG A 90 9.55 -1.14 -11.44
CA ARG A 90 10.92 -1.29 -11.91
C ARG A 90 11.73 -2.19 -10.99
N ILE A 91 11.64 -2.00 -9.68
CA ILE A 91 12.28 -2.86 -8.68
C ILE A 91 11.79 -4.30 -8.83
N ARG A 92 10.48 -4.52 -8.93
CA ARG A 92 9.91 -5.86 -9.13
C ARG A 92 10.45 -6.54 -10.39
N LEU A 93 10.52 -5.81 -11.51
CA LEU A 93 11.04 -6.34 -12.77
C LEU A 93 12.54 -6.64 -12.69
N SER A 94 13.32 -5.85 -11.95
CA SER A 94 14.77 -6.09 -11.79
C SER A 94 15.07 -7.41 -11.07
N HIS A 95 14.21 -7.86 -10.16
CA HIS A 95 14.39 -9.12 -9.43
C HIS A 95 14.23 -10.37 -10.32
N THR A 96 13.51 -10.30 -11.43
CA THR A 96 13.22 -11.49 -12.27
C THR A 96 14.08 -11.53 -13.54
N LYS A 97 14.47 -12.73 -14.00
CA LYS A 97 15.24 -12.89 -15.25
C LYS A 97 14.51 -12.28 -16.46
N HIS A 98 13.21 -12.58 -16.58
CA HIS A 98 12.36 -12.06 -17.65
C HIS A 98 12.17 -10.55 -17.56
N GLY A 99 11.87 -10.02 -16.36
CA GLY A 99 11.72 -8.58 -16.16
C GLY A 99 12.99 -7.82 -16.51
N ARG A 100 14.18 -8.36 -16.19
CA ARG A 100 15.46 -7.76 -16.62
C ARG A 100 15.66 -7.77 -18.13
N ALA A 101 15.18 -8.79 -18.83
CA ALA A 101 15.24 -8.82 -20.29
C ALA A 101 14.35 -7.73 -20.90
N VAL A 102 13.13 -7.56 -20.36
CA VAL A 102 12.22 -6.48 -20.77
C VAL A 102 12.83 -5.11 -20.51
N LEU A 103 13.33 -4.86 -19.30
CA LEU A 103 13.95 -3.59 -18.92
C LEU A 103 15.15 -3.24 -19.82
N ARG A 104 15.99 -4.21 -20.19
CA ARG A 104 17.08 -4.00 -21.17
C ARG A 104 16.55 -3.65 -22.56
N LYS A 105 15.48 -4.31 -23.01
CA LYS A 105 14.87 -4.04 -24.33
C LYS A 105 14.33 -2.61 -24.44
N ILE A 106 13.82 -2.04 -23.35
CA ILE A 106 13.34 -0.65 -23.30
C ILE A 106 14.45 0.36 -22.98
N GLY A 107 15.72 -0.05 -23.00
CA GLY A 107 16.88 0.84 -22.83
C GLY A 107 17.18 1.27 -21.40
N TRP A 108 16.57 0.63 -20.40
CA TRP A 108 16.82 0.98 -19.00
C TRP A 108 18.05 0.24 -18.45
N GLN A 109 18.94 1.00 -17.81
CA GLN A 109 20.04 0.43 -17.03
C GLN A 109 19.49 -0.22 -15.76
N ILE A 110 19.94 -1.45 -15.51
CA ILE A 110 19.52 -2.27 -14.38
C ILE A 110 20.78 -2.55 -13.57
N GLU A 111 20.79 -2.11 -12.32
CA GLU A 111 21.85 -2.50 -11.39
C GLU A 111 21.84 -4.03 -11.22
N PRO A 112 23.03 -4.67 -11.20
CA PRO A 112 23.10 -6.08 -10.90
C PRO A 112 22.48 -6.31 -9.51
N VAL A 113 21.44 -7.15 -9.47
CA VAL A 113 20.83 -7.54 -8.20
C VAL A 113 21.93 -8.20 -7.38
N PRO A 114 22.15 -7.79 -6.11
CA PRO A 114 23.13 -8.44 -5.27
C PRO A 114 22.79 -9.93 -5.24
N VAL A 115 23.76 -10.75 -5.64
CA VAL A 115 23.65 -12.20 -5.53
C VAL A 115 23.44 -12.48 -4.06
N LYS A 116 22.22 -12.88 -3.68
CA LYS A 116 21.95 -13.33 -2.32
C LYS A 116 22.83 -14.55 -2.12
N ALA A 117 23.81 -14.44 -1.23
CA ALA A 117 24.60 -15.60 -0.84
C ALA A 117 23.65 -16.71 -0.41
N ALA A 118 23.89 -17.93 -0.89
CA ALA A 118 23.15 -19.08 -0.40
C ALA A 118 23.36 -19.15 1.12
N LEU A 119 22.28 -19.32 1.88
CA LEU A 119 22.42 -19.57 3.30
C LEU A 119 23.20 -20.90 3.47
N PRO A 120 24.21 -20.94 4.36
CA PRO A 120 24.85 -22.19 4.76
C PRO A 120 23.81 -23.24 5.18
N GLU A 121 24.07 -24.51 4.88
CA GLU A 121 23.10 -25.59 5.16
C GLU A 121 22.77 -25.67 6.66
N ASP A 122 23.77 -25.44 7.51
CA ASP A 122 23.65 -25.40 8.98
C ASP A 122 22.66 -24.32 9.46
N TRP A 123 22.51 -23.23 8.71
CA TRP A 123 21.60 -22.15 9.07
C TRP A 123 20.16 -22.47 8.70
N LYS A 124 19.95 -23.28 7.65
CA LYS A 124 18.60 -23.68 7.21
C LYS A 124 17.92 -24.59 8.25
N THR A 125 18.69 -25.42 8.94
CA THR A 125 18.19 -26.28 10.02
C THR A 125 18.02 -25.52 11.34
N THR A 126 18.82 -24.47 11.55
CA THR A 126 18.77 -23.64 12.76
C THR A 126 17.65 -22.60 12.72
N ILE A 127 17.35 -22.01 11.56
CA ILE A 127 16.31 -20.99 11.40
C ILE A 127 14.94 -21.67 11.31
N GLN A 128 14.22 -21.72 12.43
CA GLN A 128 12.84 -22.20 12.46
C GLN A 128 11.84 -21.05 12.27
N THR A 129 11.26 -20.94 11.08
CA THR A 129 10.15 -20.01 10.83
C THR A 129 8.82 -20.68 11.15
N LYS A 130 8.13 -20.19 12.18
CA LYS A 130 6.74 -20.63 12.45
C LYS A 130 5.81 -20.06 11.38
N PRO A 131 4.75 -20.79 10.99
CA PRO A 131 3.79 -20.30 10.02
C PRO A 131 3.13 -19.01 10.52
N LEU A 132 2.76 -18.14 9.57
CA LEU A 132 2.04 -16.92 9.88
C LEU A 132 0.73 -17.25 10.63
N PRO A 133 0.45 -16.55 11.74
CA PRO A 133 -0.77 -16.80 12.50
C PRO A 133 -2.01 -16.48 11.68
N ARG A 134 -2.98 -17.41 11.72
CA ARG A 134 -4.30 -17.23 11.11
C ARG A 134 -5.20 -16.40 12.03
N ASN A 135 -6.17 -15.67 11.46
CA ASN A 135 -7.16 -14.85 12.18
C ASN A 135 -6.51 -13.84 13.13
N MET A 136 -5.72 -12.93 12.56
CA MET A 136 -5.01 -11.85 13.27
C MET A 136 -5.40 -10.47 12.73
N THR A 137 -6.62 -10.35 12.18
CA THR A 137 -7.08 -9.10 11.55
C THR A 137 -7.31 -8.06 12.63
N GLN A 138 -6.71 -6.87 12.48
CA GLN A 138 -6.90 -5.76 13.42
C GLN A 138 -8.38 -5.36 13.48
N GLY A 139 -8.89 -5.08 14.68
CA GLY A 139 -10.29 -4.74 14.95
C GLY A 139 -11.21 -5.96 15.11
N LYS A 140 -10.96 -7.07 14.40
CA LYS A 140 -11.76 -8.30 14.49
C LYS A 140 -11.21 -9.32 15.48
N ASP A 141 -9.88 -9.47 15.53
CA ASP A 141 -9.20 -10.54 16.27
C ASP A 141 -8.30 -9.99 17.39
N ASP A 142 -8.62 -8.81 17.94
CA ASP A 142 -7.71 -8.07 18.84
C ASP A 142 -7.40 -8.82 20.15
N GLU A 143 -8.38 -9.51 20.74
CA GLU A 143 -8.16 -10.34 21.93
C GLU A 143 -7.20 -11.52 21.66
N ARG A 144 -7.29 -12.11 20.46
CA ARG A 144 -6.36 -13.18 20.06
C ARG A 144 -4.96 -12.62 19.86
N ARG A 145 -4.84 -11.43 19.28
CA ARG A 145 -3.56 -10.74 19.09
C ARG A 145 -2.88 -10.47 20.43
N THR A 146 -3.61 -9.91 21.39
CA THR A 146 -3.07 -9.59 22.73
C THR A 146 -2.70 -10.84 23.52
N THR A 147 -3.57 -11.87 23.52
CA THR A 147 -3.30 -13.14 24.19
C THR A 147 -2.07 -13.85 23.61
N ARG A 148 -1.93 -13.84 22.29
CA ARG A 148 -0.77 -14.42 21.61
C ARG A 148 0.52 -13.65 21.95
N ALA A 149 0.47 -12.32 21.95
CA ALA A 149 1.60 -11.48 22.34
C ALA A 149 2.08 -11.81 23.77
N LYS A 150 1.14 -11.86 24.74
CA LYS A 150 1.44 -12.25 26.13
C LYS A 150 2.03 -13.65 26.23
N THR A 151 1.47 -14.60 25.49
CA THR A 151 1.96 -16.00 25.49
C THR A 151 3.36 -16.11 24.89
N MET A 152 3.65 -15.34 23.83
CA MET A 152 4.95 -15.33 23.19
C MET A 152 6.00 -14.63 24.06
N ALA A 153 5.64 -13.52 24.71
CA ALA A 153 6.49 -12.84 25.69
C ALA A 153 6.89 -13.78 26.82
N ARG A 154 5.91 -14.44 27.47
CA ARG A 154 6.19 -15.41 28.55
C ARG A 154 7.07 -16.59 28.12
N LYS A 155 6.89 -17.09 26.89
CA LYS A 155 7.72 -18.20 26.36
C LYS A 155 9.17 -17.81 26.05
N MET A 156 9.41 -16.52 25.90
CA MET A 156 10.70 -15.97 25.46
C MET A 156 11.39 -15.15 26.55
N GLU A 157 10.74 -14.96 27.69
CA GLU A 157 11.18 -14.16 28.85
C GLU A 157 12.54 -14.59 29.40
N GLU A 158 12.85 -15.89 29.35
CA GLU A 158 14.09 -16.46 29.86
C GLU A 158 15.27 -16.40 28.87
N ASN A 159 15.03 -15.98 27.61
CA ASN A 159 16.09 -15.97 26.59
C ASN A 159 16.59 -14.54 26.31
N PRO A 160 17.80 -14.18 26.78
CA PRO A 160 18.34 -12.83 26.64
C PRO A 160 18.70 -12.45 25.20
N ARG A 161 18.62 -13.37 24.24
CA ARG A 161 18.88 -13.14 22.81
C ARG A 161 17.62 -12.95 21.97
N VAL A 162 16.47 -12.73 22.61
CA VAL A 162 15.21 -12.46 21.91
C VAL A 162 15.15 -10.99 21.52
N MET A 163 14.98 -10.73 20.23
CA MET A 163 14.78 -9.40 19.69
C MET A 163 13.33 -9.26 19.21
N TYR A 164 12.64 -8.22 19.67
CA TYR A 164 11.31 -7.87 19.19
C TYR A 164 11.44 -6.83 18.09
N ALA A 165 10.80 -7.07 16.95
CA ALA A 165 10.65 -6.08 15.89
C ALA A 165 9.19 -5.61 15.87
N ASP A 166 8.98 -4.30 15.93
CA ASP A 166 7.66 -3.74 15.68
C ASP A 166 7.35 -3.90 14.19
N ALA A 167 6.23 -4.58 13.89
CA ALA A 167 5.81 -4.87 12.53
C ALA A 167 4.74 -3.90 12.03
N SER A 168 4.44 -2.81 12.76
CA SER A 168 3.54 -1.77 12.25
C SER A 168 4.29 -0.77 11.36
N LEU A 169 4.19 -0.97 10.04
CA LEU A 169 4.36 0.04 9.00
C LEU A 169 3.09 0.09 8.15
#